data_AF-A0A5M6DMK7-F1
#
_entry.id   AF-A0A5M6DMK7-F1
#
_cell.length_a   1.000
_cell.length_b   1.000
_cell.length_c   1.000
_cell.angle_alpha   90.00
_cell.angle_beta   90.00
_cell.angle_gamma   90.00
#
_symmetry.space_group_name_H-M   'P 1'
#
loop_
_entity.id
_entity.type
_entity.pdbx_description
1 polymer ?
#
loop_
_entity_poly.entity_id
_entity_poly.type
_entity_poly.pdbx_seq_one_letter_code
_entity_poly.pdbx_strand_id
1 'polypeptide(L)'
;MKKNTILLFLLLLTSFSAFAQKYRTNIGARLGRNDFGVSLQQKILEEVTLEGIAGVGSREADFTLLVEKHYPLIGKGFNYYIGAGAHVGTVKEYGGFYGADVILGTELKLPIFPLVISLDIKPAIHASHSDWFAFDGGFTLRYILVKEKVEKKRFGIFGGGNRNDDNDRNRRNKKNKKEAPKRRLFEF
;
A
#
# COMPACT_ATOMS: atom_id res chain seq x y z
N MET A 1 -40.62 -27.69 -15.50
CA MET A 1 -39.94 -26.47 -16.02
C MET A 1 -39.35 -25.55 -14.95
N LYS A 2 -39.70 -25.64 -13.65
CA LYS A 2 -39.21 -24.72 -12.59
C LYS A 2 -37.79 -25.01 -12.05
N LYS A 3 -37.27 -26.24 -12.18
CA LYS A 3 -35.93 -26.63 -11.67
C LYS A 3 -34.78 -25.98 -12.44
N ASN A 4 -34.95 -25.71 -13.73
CA ASN A 4 -33.90 -25.12 -14.57
C ASN A 4 -33.76 -23.62 -14.33
N THR A 5 -34.83 -22.94 -13.90
CA THR A 5 -34.80 -21.50 -13.56
C THR A 5 -33.99 -21.23 -12.29
N ILE A 6 -34.04 -22.13 -11.30
CA ILE A 6 -33.25 -22.04 -10.07
C ILE A 6 -31.76 -22.22 -10.36
N LEU A 7 -31.42 -23.15 -11.26
CA LEU A 7 -30.04 -23.37 -11.69
C LEU A 7 -29.47 -22.16 -12.45
N LEU A 8 -30.31 -21.51 -13.28
CA LEU A 8 -29.93 -20.29 -14.00
C LEU A 8 -29.70 -19.09 -13.04
N PHE A 9 -30.54 -18.98 -12.01
CA PHE A 9 -30.41 -17.94 -10.98
C PHE A 9 -29.16 -18.16 -10.10
N LEU A 10 -28.82 -19.43 -9.80
CA LEU A 10 -27.61 -19.81 -9.07
C LEU A 10 -26.33 -19.56 -9.87
N LEU A 11 -26.37 -19.73 -11.20
CA LEU A 11 -25.24 -19.44 -12.10
C LEU A 11 -25.00 -17.92 -12.29
N LEU A 12 -26.04 -17.10 -12.17
CA LEU A 12 -25.94 -15.64 -12.26
C LEU A 12 -25.30 -15.02 -11.01
N LEU A 13 -25.38 -15.68 -9.85
CA LEU A 13 -24.75 -15.24 -8.60
C LEU A 13 -23.22 -15.44 -8.59
N THR A 14 -22.66 -16.31 -9.45
CA THR A 14 -21.21 -16.57 -9.50
C THR A 14 -20.40 -15.59 -10.36
N SER A 15 -21.06 -14.62 -10.99
CA SER A 15 -20.42 -13.68 -11.93
C SER A 15 -19.90 -12.38 -11.29
N PHE A 16 -19.96 -12.23 -9.97
CA PHE A 16 -19.25 -11.15 -9.28
C PHE A 16 -17.75 -11.48 -9.17
N SER A 17 -17.05 -11.40 -10.30
CA SER A 17 -15.62 -11.13 -10.30
C SER A 17 -15.41 -9.71 -9.78
N ALA A 18 -15.48 -9.58 -8.45
CA ALA A 18 -15.16 -8.35 -7.75
C ALA A 18 -13.70 -8.01 -8.07
N PHE A 19 -13.53 -6.89 -8.78
CA PHE A 19 -12.27 -6.17 -8.84
C PHE A 19 -11.88 -5.83 -7.40
N ALA A 20 -11.08 -6.69 -6.78
CA ALA A 20 -10.35 -6.32 -5.59
C ALA A 20 -9.49 -5.12 -6.00
N GLN A 21 -9.95 -3.91 -5.65
CA GLN A 21 -9.23 -2.67 -5.89
C GLN A 21 -7.91 -2.74 -5.11
N LYS A 22 -6.89 -3.42 -5.63
CA LYS A 22 -5.59 -3.48 -5.00
C LYS A 22 -5.22 -2.04 -4.60
N TYR A 23 -4.93 -1.80 -3.33
CA TYR A 23 -4.61 -0.46 -2.81
C TYR A 23 -3.14 -0.43 -2.47
N ARG A 24 -2.53 0.72 -2.76
CA ARG A 24 -1.12 0.94 -2.51
C ARG A 24 -0.90 1.71 -1.21
N THR A 25 -1.76 2.67 -0.92
CA THR A 25 -1.63 3.51 0.27
C THR A 25 -3.01 3.79 0.83
N ASN A 26 -3.19 3.59 2.14
CA ASN A 26 -4.40 3.97 2.86
C ASN A 26 -4.00 4.68 4.17
N ILE A 27 -4.88 5.55 4.65
CA ILE A 27 -4.71 6.30 5.88
C ILE A 27 -6.00 6.25 6.68
N GLY A 28 -5.93 6.11 8.00
CA GLY A 28 -7.10 5.95 8.82
C GLY A 28 -6.96 6.43 10.24
N ALA A 29 -8.11 6.58 10.89
CA ALA A 29 -8.17 6.78 12.33
C ALA A 29 -8.23 5.41 13.01
N ARG A 30 -7.42 5.21 14.04
CA ARG A 30 -7.41 4.06 14.94
C ARG A 30 -8.00 4.48 16.28
N LEU A 31 -8.93 3.70 16.78
CA LEU A 31 -9.50 3.82 18.12
C LEU A 31 -9.01 2.60 18.89
N GLY A 32 -8.00 2.78 19.74
CA GLY A 32 -7.58 1.73 20.65
C GLY A 32 -8.39 1.78 21.94
N ARG A 33 -7.98 1.01 22.95
CA ARG A 33 -8.75 0.90 24.19
C ARG A 33 -8.76 2.19 25.00
N ASN A 34 -7.61 2.86 25.07
CA ASN A 34 -7.39 4.04 25.92
C ASN A 34 -6.76 5.20 25.14
N ASP A 35 -6.58 5.05 23.84
CA ASP A 35 -5.84 5.94 22.97
C ASP A 35 -6.58 6.19 21.64
N PHE A 36 -6.28 7.34 21.06
CA PHE A 36 -6.70 7.69 19.72
C PHE A 36 -5.45 7.77 18.84
N GLY A 37 -5.50 7.12 17.69
CA GLY A 37 -4.36 7.04 16.80
C GLY A 37 -4.71 7.32 15.34
N VAL A 38 -3.65 7.49 14.56
CA VAL A 38 -3.70 7.56 13.10
C VAL A 38 -2.82 6.43 12.57
N SER A 39 -3.37 5.69 11.60
CA SER A 39 -2.69 4.59 10.93
C SER A 39 -2.45 4.97 9.47
N LEU A 40 -1.23 4.77 8.99
CA LEU A 40 -0.83 4.93 7.60
C LEU A 40 -0.27 3.59 7.10
N GLN A 41 -0.94 2.98 6.14
CA GLN A 41 -0.52 1.71 5.56
C GLN A 41 -0.04 1.90 4.12
N GLN A 42 1.12 1.33 3.83
CA GLN A 42 1.76 1.34 2.51
C GLN A 42 2.03 -0.09 2.07
N LYS A 43 1.39 -0.54 0.99
CA LYS A 43 1.69 -1.82 0.36
C LYS A 43 3.09 -1.82 -0.23
N ILE A 44 3.88 -2.84 0.11
CA ILE A 44 5.25 -3.02 -0.37
C ILE A 44 5.39 -4.26 -1.29
N LEU A 45 4.63 -5.32 -1.03
CA LEU A 45 4.57 -6.55 -1.84
C LEU A 45 3.11 -6.96 -2.03
N GLU A 46 2.85 -8.02 -2.82
CA GLU A 46 1.48 -8.41 -3.17
C GLU A 46 0.58 -8.68 -1.96
N GLU A 47 1.14 -9.26 -0.90
CA GLU A 47 0.47 -9.62 0.35
C GLU A 47 1.13 -8.99 1.59
N VAL A 48 2.11 -8.11 1.41
CA VAL A 48 2.86 -7.50 2.51
C VAL A 48 2.73 -5.99 2.48
N THR A 49 2.42 -5.41 3.63
CA THR A 49 2.24 -3.99 3.88
C THR A 49 3.18 -3.53 4.99
N LEU A 50 3.52 -2.25 4.95
CA LEU A 50 4.19 -1.52 6.01
C LEU A 50 3.15 -0.59 6.64
N GLU A 51 2.93 -0.68 7.94
CA GLU A 51 2.00 0.15 8.67
C GLU A 51 2.74 1.01 9.71
N GLY A 52 2.47 2.32 9.70
CA GLY A 52 2.86 3.23 10.77
C GLY A 52 1.62 3.67 11.56
N ILE A 53 1.63 3.45 12.87
CA ILE A 53 0.56 3.86 13.79
C ILE A 53 1.15 4.92 14.73
N ALA A 54 0.52 6.08 14.81
CA ALA A 54 0.83 7.09 15.82
C ALA A 54 -0.36 7.16 16.79
N GLY A 55 -0.14 6.84 18.06
CA GLY A 55 -1.13 6.85 19.13
C GLY A 55 -0.93 8.01 20.10
N VAL A 56 -2.04 8.59 20.57
CA VAL A 56 -2.05 9.58 21.65
C VAL A 56 -3.13 9.20 22.66
N GLY A 57 -2.69 8.84 23.85
CA GLY A 57 -3.54 8.61 25.03
C GLY A 57 -3.50 9.79 25.99
N SER A 58 -4.19 9.68 27.13
CA SER A 58 -4.22 10.76 28.13
C SER A 58 -2.84 11.06 28.76
N ARG A 59 -2.01 10.02 28.92
CA ARG A 59 -0.72 10.08 29.65
C ARG A 59 0.49 9.65 28.81
N GLU A 60 0.26 9.14 27.61
CA GLU A 60 1.28 8.59 26.74
C GLU A 60 1.06 8.99 25.28
N ALA A 61 2.14 9.04 24.52
CA ALA A 61 2.10 9.13 23.08
C ALA A 61 3.14 8.17 22.52
N ASP A 62 2.76 7.42 21.49
CA ASP A 62 3.59 6.38 20.91
C ASP A 62 3.54 6.41 19.38
N PHE A 63 4.58 5.84 18.81
CA PHE A 63 4.71 5.58 17.40
C PHE A 63 5.17 4.15 17.20
N THR A 64 4.39 3.41 16.43
CA THR A 64 4.56 1.99 16.16
C THR A 64 4.76 1.80 14.66
N LEU A 65 5.75 0.98 14.28
CA LEU A 65 6.02 0.61 12.89
C LEU A 65 5.96 -0.90 12.74
N LEU A 66 5.09 -1.38 11.85
CA LEU A 66 4.73 -2.79 11.67
C LEU A 66 4.92 -3.22 10.22
N VAL A 67 5.38 -4.46 10.03
CA VAL A 67 5.28 -5.16 8.75
C VAL A 67 4.21 -6.22 8.88
N GLU A 68 3.20 -6.17 8.01
CA GLU A 68 2.02 -7.02 8.09
C GLU A 68 1.88 -7.86 6.83
N LYS A 69 1.46 -9.11 7.01
CA LYS A 69 1.13 -10.02 5.92
C LYS A 69 -0.36 -10.33 5.94
N HIS A 70 -0.99 -10.14 4.79
CA HIS A 70 -2.43 -10.26 4.59
C HIS A 70 -2.79 -11.61 3.95
N TYR A 71 -3.84 -12.23 4.43
CA TYR A 71 -4.37 -13.50 3.96
C TYR A 71 -5.89 -13.41 3.73
N PRO A 72 -6.39 -13.85 2.58
CA PRO A 72 -7.84 -13.83 2.32
C PRO A 72 -8.56 -14.81 3.24
N LEU A 73 -9.60 -14.35 3.94
CA LEU A 73 -10.44 -15.20 4.77
C LEU A 73 -11.71 -15.61 4.02
N ILE A 74 -12.50 -14.64 3.56
CA ILE A 74 -13.75 -14.87 2.84
C ILE A 74 -13.83 -13.92 1.64
N GLY A 75 -13.68 -14.50 0.45
CA GLY A 75 -13.63 -13.74 -0.79
C GLY A 75 -12.43 -12.78 -0.84
N LYS A 76 -12.54 -11.72 -1.64
CA LYS A 76 -11.47 -10.71 -1.81
C LYS A 76 -11.68 -9.44 -0.96
N GLY A 77 -12.74 -9.42 -0.15
CA GLY A 77 -13.16 -8.26 0.64
C GLY A 77 -12.88 -8.39 2.13
N PHE A 78 -12.77 -9.61 2.65
CA PHE A 78 -12.48 -9.87 4.05
C PHE A 78 -11.19 -10.67 4.19
N ASN A 79 -10.16 -10.04 4.72
CA ASN A 79 -8.85 -10.65 4.94
C ASN A 79 -8.52 -10.63 6.43
N TYR A 80 -7.67 -11.52 6.87
CA TYR A 80 -6.98 -11.39 8.15
C TYR A 80 -5.52 -11.03 7.88
N TYR A 81 -4.88 -10.38 8.83
CA TYR A 81 -3.48 -10.02 8.73
C TYR A 81 -2.77 -10.29 10.04
N ILE A 82 -1.50 -10.64 9.91
CA ILE A 82 -0.60 -10.83 11.03
C ILE A 82 0.68 -10.07 10.73
N GLY A 83 1.18 -9.35 11.72
CA GLY A 83 2.37 -8.53 11.58
C GLY A 83 3.20 -8.50 12.83
N ALA A 84 4.42 -8.00 12.67
CA ALA A 84 5.32 -7.74 13.76
C ALA A 84 6.09 -6.46 13.49
N GLY A 85 6.55 -5.82 14.56
CA GLY A 85 7.22 -4.55 14.47
C GLY A 85 7.75 -4.07 15.80
N ALA A 86 8.01 -2.77 15.85
CA ALA A 86 8.56 -2.12 17.02
C ALA A 86 7.89 -0.77 17.23
N HIS A 87 7.86 -0.36 18.49
CA HIS A 87 7.30 0.91 18.89
C HIS A 87 8.24 1.69 19.78
N VAL A 88 8.06 3.01 19.75
CA VAL A 88 8.73 3.98 20.59
C VAL A 88 7.67 4.93 21.11
N GLY A 89 7.73 5.30 22.37
CA GLY A 89 6.76 6.20 22.96
C GLY A 89 7.33 6.98 24.12
N THR A 90 6.53 7.88 24.66
CA THR A 90 6.87 8.69 25.81
C THR A 90 5.70 8.74 26.76
N VAL A 91 5.97 8.50 28.04
CA VAL A 91 5.02 8.70 29.13
C VAL A 91 5.39 10.02 29.81
N LYS A 92 4.40 10.89 30.03
CA LYS A 92 4.63 12.24 30.60
C LYS A 92 5.42 12.26 31.91
N GLU A 93 5.39 11.16 32.66
CA GLU A 93 5.96 11.06 34.01
C GLU A 93 7.25 10.21 34.08
N TYR A 94 7.45 9.26 33.16
CA TYR A 94 8.51 8.24 33.24
C TYR A 94 9.53 8.30 32.10
N GLY A 95 9.31 9.17 31.10
CA GLY A 95 10.20 9.34 29.96
C GLY A 95 9.89 8.37 28.81
N GLY A 96 10.90 8.14 27.95
CA GLY A 96 10.76 7.35 26.74
C GLY A 96 10.76 5.84 26.99
N PHE A 97 9.91 5.11 26.28
CA PHE A 97 9.89 3.65 26.24
C PHE A 97 9.99 3.16 24.79
N TYR A 98 10.41 1.92 24.63
CA TYR A 98 10.44 1.26 23.33
C TYR A 98 10.17 -0.23 23.50
N GLY A 99 9.81 -0.91 22.42
CA GLY A 99 9.48 -2.31 22.50
C GLY A 99 9.27 -2.97 21.16
N ALA A 100 8.82 -4.21 21.23
CA ALA A 100 8.42 -4.99 20.08
C ALA A 100 6.92 -5.29 20.17
N ASP A 101 6.26 -5.23 19.03
CA ASP A 101 4.83 -5.45 18.88
C ASP A 101 4.57 -6.60 17.93
N VAL A 102 3.54 -7.37 18.23
CA VAL A 102 2.90 -8.27 17.29
C VAL A 102 1.48 -7.78 17.10
N ILE A 103 0.97 -7.82 15.87
CA ILE A 103 -0.41 -7.45 15.56
C ILE A 103 -1.11 -8.60 14.86
N LEU A 104 -2.36 -8.85 15.25
CA LEU A 104 -3.26 -9.78 14.59
C LEU A 104 -4.60 -9.08 14.40
N GLY A 105 -5.07 -9.03 13.16
CA GLY A 105 -6.31 -8.35 12.86
C GLY A 105 -7.06 -8.92 11.68
N THR A 106 -8.25 -8.38 11.48
CA THR A 106 -9.10 -8.63 10.33
C THR A 106 -9.40 -7.30 9.66
N GLU A 107 -9.41 -7.30 8.33
CA GLU A 107 -9.76 -6.15 7.51
C GLU A 107 -10.97 -6.50 6.62
N LEU A 108 -11.98 -5.64 6.67
CA LEU A 108 -13.15 -5.66 5.82
C LEU A 108 -13.12 -4.45 4.90
N LYS A 109 -12.94 -4.72 3.63
CA LYS A 109 -13.00 -3.71 2.57
C LYS A 109 -14.41 -3.57 2.04
N LEU A 110 -14.92 -2.34 2.06
CA LEU A 110 -16.23 -2.06 1.50
C LEU A 110 -16.15 -2.04 -0.04
N PRO A 111 -17.07 -2.73 -0.75
CA PRO A 111 -17.07 -2.77 -2.22
C PRO A 111 -17.55 -1.47 -2.85
N ILE A 112 -18.39 -0.71 -2.15
CA ILE A 112 -19.06 0.51 -2.66
C ILE A 112 -18.24 1.77 -2.35
N PHE A 113 -17.64 1.84 -1.15
CA PHE A 113 -16.88 2.99 -0.68
C PHE A 113 -15.39 2.66 -0.62
N PRO A 114 -14.49 3.63 -0.87
CA PRO A 114 -13.03 3.46 -0.74
C PRO A 114 -12.58 3.42 0.73
N LEU A 115 -13.30 2.65 1.56
CA LEU A 115 -13.10 2.52 2.99
C LEU A 115 -12.77 1.07 3.35
N VAL A 116 -11.86 0.93 4.31
CA VAL A 116 -11.43 -0.33 4.91
C VAL A 116 -11.68 -0.21 6.41
N ILE A 117 -12.39 -1.17 6.96
CA ILE A 117 -12.64 -1.28 8.39
C ILE A 117 -11.74 -2.40 8.90
N SER A 118 -10.99 -2.18 9.96
CA SER A 118 -10.12 -3.19 10.54
C SER A 118 -10.38 -3.33 12.04
N LEU A 119 -10.32 -4.57 12.51
CA LEU A 119 -10.38 -4.93 13.92
C LEU A 119 -9.13 -5.71 14.25
N ASP A 120 -8.38 -5.29 15.25
CA ASP A 120 -7.09 -5.87 15.54
C ASP A 120 -6.77 -5.90 17.03
N ILE A 121 -5.83 -6.76 17.36
CA ILE A 121 -5.25 -6.91 18.68
C ILE A 121 -3.73 -6.82 18.54
N LYS A 122 -3.10 -6.10 19.47
CA LYS A 122 -1.67 -5.80 19.48
C LYS A 122 -1.06 -6.15 20.83
N PRO A 123 -0.62 -7.41 21.04
CA PRO A 123 0.28 -7.73 22.16
C PRO A 123 1.64 -7.06 21.97
N ALA A 124 2.08 -6.37 23.01
CA ALA A 124 3.31 -5.58 23.06
C ALA A 124 4.22 -6.08 24.18
N ILE A 125 5.53 -6.07 23.96
CA ILE A 125 6.54 -6.27 24.99
C ILE A 125 7.36 -4.99 25.09
N HIS A 126 7.39 -4.38 26.28
CA HIS A 126 8.08 -3.12 26.52
C HIS A 126 9.44 -3.36 27.18
N ALA A 127 10.46 -2.68 26.68
CA ALA A 127 11.74 -2.51 27.37
C ALA A 127 11.72 -1.17 28.13
N SER A 128 12.23 -1.17 29.36
CA SER A 128 12.30 0.03 30.23
C SER A 128 10.94 0.64 30.63
N HIS A 129 9.86 -0.15 30.65
CA HIS A 129 8.57 0.26 31.24
C HIS A 129 8.24 -0.61 32.47
N SER A 130 7.36 -0.13 33.36
CA SER A 130 6.95 -0.87 34.57
C SER A 130 6.21 -2.16 34.23
N ASP A 131 5.46 -2.14 33.13
CA ASP A 131 4.76 -3.29 32.58
C ASP A 131 5.54 -3.84 31.40
N TRP A 132 6.08 -5.05 31.57
CA TRP A 132 6.87 -5.73 30.54
C TRP A 132 6.01 -6.24 29.38
N PHE A 133 4.70 -6.40 29.59
CA PHE A 133 3.74 -6.89 28.60
C PHE A 133 2.48 -6.01 28.61
N ALA A 134 2.04 -5.60 27.42
CA ALA A 134 0.77 -4.92 27.24
C ALA A 134 -0.07 -5.58 26.15
N PHE A 135 -1.37 -5.35 26.22
CA PHE A 135 -2.32 -5.86 25.23
C PHE A 135 -3.26 -4.73 24.85
N ASP A 136 -3.16 -4.30 23.60
CA ASP A 136 -4.04 -3.30 23.01
C ASP A 136 -5.02 -3.95 22.02
N GLY A 137 -6.24 -3.42 21.95
CA GLY A 137 -7.25 -3.83 20.98
C GLY A 137 -7.76 -2.59 20.25
N GLY A 138 -7.71 -2.63 18.92
CA GLY A 138 -8.00 -1.49 18.06
C GLY A 138 -9.14 -1.72 17.08
N PHE A 139 -9.93 -0.67 16.87
CA PHE A 139 -10.79 -0.51 15.71
C PHE A 139 -10.20 0.58 14.81
N THR A 140 -9.93 0.25 13.55
CA THR A 140 -9.31 1.18 12.60
C THR A 140 -10.20 1.40 11.38
N LEU A 141 -10.49 2.66 11.05
CA LEU A 141 -11.19 3.04 9.83
C LEU A 141 -10.21 3.72 8.87
N ARG A 142 -9.85 3.05 7.77
CA ARG A 142 -8.89 3.53 6.77
C ARG A 142 -9.57 3.93 5.47
N TYR A 143 -9.17 5.07 4.91
CA TYR A 143 -9.53 5.56 3.59
C TYR A 143 -8.42 5.24 2.58
N ILE A 144 -8.79 4.71 1.42
CA ILE A 144 -7.85 4.36 0.35
C ILE A 144 -7.47 5.61 -0.43
N LEU A 145 -6.24 6.10 -0.24
CA LEU A 145 -5.71 7.27 -0.97
C LEU A 145 -5.29 6.90 -2.40
N VAL A 146 -4.48 5.85 -2.53
CA VAL A 146 -3.87 5.45 -3.80
C VAL A 146 -4.33 4.06 -4.16
N LYS A 147 -5.09 3.96 -5.24
CA LYS A 147 -5.45 2.68 -5.86
C LYS A 147 -4.23 2.16 -6.63
N GLU A 148 -3.88 0.89 -6.45
CA GLU A 148 -2.85 0.21 -7.22
C GLU A 148 -3.30 0.24 -8.69
N LYS A 149 -2.59 1.00 -9.53
CA LYS A 149 -2.74 0.88 -10.97
C LYS A 149 -2.30 -0.52 -11.33
N VAL A 150 -3.24 -1.35 -11.79
CA VAL A 150 -2.90 -2.60 -12.49
C VAL A 150 -1.99 -2.18 -13.63
N GLU A 151 -0.69 -2.41 -13.46
CA GLU A 151 0.24 -2.29 -14.55
C GLU A 151 -0.24 -3.32 -15.57
N LYS A 152 -0.89 -2.85 -16.64
CA LYS A 152 -1.08 -3.67 -17.83
C LYS A 152 0.33 -4.05 -18.22
N LYS A 153 0.76 -5.28 -17.90
CA LYS A 153 1.89 -5.91 -18.57
C LYS A 153 1.63 -5.64 -20.04
N ARG A 154 2.39 -4.72 -20.63
CA ARG A 154 2.52 -4.61 -22.07
C ARG A 154 3.22 -5.90 -22.47
N PHE A 155 2.42 -6.94 -22.66
CA PHE A 155 2.81 -8.11 -23.41
C PHE A 155 3.00 -7.61 -24.84
N GLY A 156 4.23 -7.22 -25.15
CA GLY A 156 4.56 -6.56 -26.39
C GLY A 156 6.00 -6.08 -26.44
N ILE A 157 6.81 -6.86 -27.15
CA ILE A 157 7.90 -6.41 -28.05
C ILE A 157 9.26 -5.99 -27.47
N PHE A 158 9.63 -6.33 -26.23
CA PHE A 158 11.05 -6.32 -25.82
C PHE A 158 11.65 -7.73 -25.76
N GLY A 159 11.45 -8.45 -26.86
CA GLY A 159 12.40 -9.45 -27.33
C GLY A 159 13.15 -8.84 -28.52
N GLY A 160 14.48 -8.87 -28.49
CA GLY A 160 15.33 -8.56 -29.64
C GLY A 160 15.93 -7.17 -29.59
N GLY A 161 17.22 -7.10 -29.27
CA GLY A 161 17.99 -5.89 -29.44
C GLY A 161 18.08 -5.45 -30.90
N ASN A 162 18.23 -4.14 -31.12
CA ASN A 162 18.82 -3.65 -32.35
C ASN A 162 19.69 -2.41 -32.07
N ARG A 163 21.00 -2.66 -32.10
CA ARG A 163 22.07 -1.67 -32.15
C ARG A 163 22.08 -1.01 -33.52
N ASN A 164 21.22 0.00 -33.76
CA ASN A 164 21.27 0.71 -35.05
C ASN A 164 20.81 2.19 -34.98
N ASP A 165 21.05 2.88 -33.87
CA ASP A 165 20.75 4.32 -33.77
C ASP A 165 21.99 5.24 -33.69
N ASP A 166 23.21 4.67 -33.71
CA ASP A 166 24.46 5.46 -33.65
C ASP A 166 25.01 5.87 -35.04
N ASN A 167 24.53 5.28 -36.13
CA ASN A 167 25.08 5.56 -37.47
C ASN A 167 24.46 6.77 -38.18
N ASP A 168 23.25 7.21 -37.79
CA ASP A 168 22.54 8.28 -38.51
C ASP A 168 22.89 9.70 -38.02
N ARG A 169 23.35 9.83 -36.76
CA ARG A 169 23.87 11.11 -36.24
C ARG A 169 25.19 11.51 -36.91
N ASN A 170 26.03 10.53 -37.27
CA ASN A 170 27.32 10.82 -37.89
C ASN A 170 27.22 11.21 -39.38
N ARG A 171 26.16 10.74 -40.09
CA ARG A 171 25.89 11.15 -41.48
C ARG A 171 25.34 12.58 -41.60
N ARG A 172 24.49 13.02 -40.66
CA ARG A 172 23.96 14.40 -40.66
C ARG A 172 25.04 15.45 -40.38
N ASN A 173 25.96 15.19 -39.47
CA ASN A 173 27.06 16.12 -39.17
C ASN A 173 28.07 16.26 -40.33
N LYS A 174 28.23 15.23 -41.17
CA LYS A 174 29.13 15.29 -42.34
C LYS A 174 28.51 16.01 -43.55
N LYS A 175 27.18 16.08 -43.63
CA LYS A 175 26.44 16.78 -44.68
C LYS A 175 26.35 18.29 -44.41
N ASN A 176 26.06 18.69 -43.17
CA ASN A 176 25.94 20.12 -42.80
C ASN A 176 27.27 20.90 -42.82
N LYS A 177 28.43 20.23 -42.84
CA LYS A 177 29.75 20.89 -42.95
C LYS A 177 30.17 21.19 -44.40
N LYS A 178 29.47 20.65 -45.41
CA LYS A 178 29.80 20.85 -46.84
C LYS A 178 29.00 21.96 -47.52
N GLU A 179 27.93 22.45 -46.89
CA GLU A 179 27.01 23.44 -47.46
C GLU A 179 27.05 24.78 -46.72
N ALA A 180 28.25 25.24 -46.33
CA ALA A 180 28.45 26.63 -45.93
C ALA A 180 28.68 27.48 -47.20
N PRO A 181 27.74 28.35 -47.61
CA PRO A 181 27.96 29.22 -48.76
C PRO A 181 29.01 30.28 -48.43
N LYS A 182 30.04 30.35 -49.28
CA LYS A 182 31.04 31.43 -49.29
C LYS A 182 30.33 32.77 -49.52
N ARG A 183 30.45 33.67 -48.54
CA ARG A 183 30.11 35.09 -48.69
C ARG A 183 30.86 35.69 -49.89
N ARG A 184 30.13 36.36 -50.79
CA ARG A 184 30.62 37.44 -51.68
C ARG A 184 29.46 38.45 -51.76
N LEU A 185 29.54 39.53 -50.98
CA LEU A 185 30.02 40.87 -51.34
C LEU A 185 29.27 41.50 -52.54
N PHE A 186 28.63 42.62 -52.22
CA PHE A 186 27.98 43.66 -53.04
C PHE A 186 28.52 43.83 -54.47
N GLU A 187 27.65 44.17 -55.42
CA GLU A 187 27.61 45.50 -56.09
C GLU A 187 26.66 45.53 -57.31
N PHE A 188 25.87 46.62 -57.36
CA PHE A 188 25.04 47.23 -58.44
C PHE A 188 23.97 46.40 -59.18
#